data_AF-A0A5D0TJY5-F1
#
_entry.id   AF-A0A5D0TJY5-F1
#
_cell.length_a   1.000
_cell.length_b   1.000
_cell.length_c   1.000
_cell.angle_alpha   90.00
_cell.angle_beta   90.00
_cell.angle_gamma   90.00
#
_symmetry.space_group_name_H-M   'P 1'
#
loop_
_entity.id
_entity.type
_entity.pdbx_description
1 polymer ?
#
loop_
_entity_poly.entity_id
_entity_poly.type
_entity_poly.pdbx_seq_one_letter_code
_entity_poly.pdbx_strand_id
1 'polypeptide(L)'
;MARRSAEAPPRRLRTRLAAALAAVTLAVPAGLTVGTPAASAATVGPITGYGGKCLDVAGAASANGTQVQLWSCNGSAAQQWTVADDGTIRALGKCLDVAAAGTANGTKVQIYDCNGTGAQRWSANGAQLVNAGSGKCADATGPSSADGTPVQIWTCTGAANQSWTLPGGGTTPPPSGDFTHPGVMVSRGQLDFVRGRVQAGAQPWTSAFNQMMSSRYASLSRTPAPRPVVECGSYSNPNNGCTDEREDAIAAYTDALAWYITGDSRYAQKAIQIMDAWSATITSHTGSNAPLQTGWAGSVWPRAAEIIRYTYSSWPNVNRFSTMLRNVYLPVVRNGSGSNGNWELTMMEAAVGISVFLEDRSAYNAAVTRFLNRTRAFIYLPSDGPLPYTVPGSGLDTPAEIIGYWHDQSTFVAGLAQETCRDFTHTGYGISAISHVAETSRIQGQDLYPQVGERLRHALGFHSRYQLGEAPPSWLCDGSLTRGLGPITEVGYNALANRLGNAMTNTQTLTVQQRPAGSNNLFVAWETLTHADNLN
;
A
#
# COMPACT_ATOMS: atom_id res chain seq x y z
N MET A 1 9.46 91.71 28.74
CA MET A 1 9.13 91.06 30.03
C MET A 1 8.91 89.58 29.78
N ALA A 2 9.58 88.73 30.58
CA ALA A 2 9.51 87.26 30.72
C ALA A 2 9.68 86.39 29.44
N ARG A 3 10.86 85.84 29.10
CA ARG A 3 11.72 84.77 29.69
C ARG A 3 11.09 83.36 29.75
N ARG A 4 11.68 82.43 28.97
CA ARG A 4 12.03 81.00 29.26
C ARG A 4 12.72 80.44 27.98
N SER A 5 14.03 80.66 27.79
CA SER A 5 15.17 79.76 28.16
C SER A 5 15.05 78.38 27.46
N ALA A 6 15.51 78.14 26.23
CA ALA A 6 16.85 78.18 25.62
C ALA A 6 17.79 77.06 26.11
N GLU A 7 18.07 76.08 25.22
CA GLU A 7 19.33 75.34 25.25
C GLU A 7 19.74 74.97 23.82
N ALA A 8 20.97 75.34 23.49
CA ALA A 8 21.66 75.18 22.22
C ALA A 8 23.02 74.49 22.49
N PRO A 9 23.72 73.97 21.46
CA PRO A 9 24.75 72.92 21.57
C PRO A 9 26.18 73.50 21.66
N PRO A 10 27.23 72.81 21.17
CA PRO A 10 28.03 71.75 21.80
C PRO A 10 29.50 72.18 22.03
N ARG A 11 30.31 71.43 22.79
CA ARG A 11 31.74 71.12 22.48
C ARG A 11 32.52 70.45 23.63
N ARG A 12 33.14 69.32 23.26
CA ARG A 12 34.47 68.76 23.59
C ARG A 12 35.17 69.22 24.88
N LEU A 13 35.64 68.25 25.68
CA LEU A 13 37.06 68.14 26.06
C LEU A 13 37.43 66.74 26.60
N ARG A 14 38.60 66.25 26.12
CA ARG A 14 39.64 65.36 26.72
C ARG A 14 39.20 64.36 27.80
N THR A 15 39.66 63.09 27.77
CA THR A 15 40.92 62.66 28.42
C THR A 15 41.24 61.19 28.07
N ARG A 16 42.51 60.83 28.31
CA ARG A 16 43.30 59.66 27.89
C ARG A 16 42.85 58.29 28.44
N LEU A 17 43.33 57.29 27.70
CA LEU A 17 43.30 55.84 27.89
C LEU A 17 43.41 55.34 29.34
N ALA A 18 42.55 54.36 29.67
CA ALA A 18 42.89 53.21 30.49
C ALA A 18 42.39 51.94 29.77
N ALA A 19 43.28 50.98 29.59
CA ALA A 19 43.04 49.74 28.87
C ALA A 19 42.16 48.79 29.70
N ALA A 20 41.14 48.21 29.06
CA ALA A 20 40.49 46.99 29.49
C ALA A 20 40.37 46.08 28.27
N LEU A 21 41.05 44.92 28.31
CA LEU A 21 40.90 43.86 27.31
C LEU A 21 39.47 43.32 27.34
N ALA A 22 38.76 43.45 26.23
CA ALA A 22 37.60 42.61 25.92
C ALA A 22 37.78 42.13 24.47
N ALA A 23 38.01 40.82 24.32
CA ALA A 23 38.11 40.17 23.03
C ALA A 23 36.73 40.18 22.34
N VAL A 24 36.62 40.91 21.23
CA VAL A 24 35.49 40.83 20.32
C VAL A 24 35.83 39.80 19.26
N THR A 25 35.29 38.60 19.40
CA THR A 25 35.28 37.60 18.32
C THR A 25 34.26 38.03 17.28
N LEU A 26 34.75 38.40 16.09
CA LEU A 26 33.97 38.53 14.87
C LEU A 26 33.42 37.15 14.48
N ALA A 27 32.11 36.96 14.63
CA ALA A 27 31.42 35.81 14.05
C ALA A 27 31.33 36.00 12.53
N VAL A 28 32.13 35.24 11.80
CA VAL A 28 31.95 34.98 10.36
C VAL A 28 30.75 34.04 10.21
N PRO A 29 29.78 34.27 9.30
CA PRO A 29 28.78 33.25 9.02
C PRO A 29 29.49 32.10 8.29
N ALA A 30 29.67 30.99 9.01
CA ALA A 30 30.14 29.74 8.43
C ALA A 30 29.12 29.24 7.40
N GLY A 31 29.64 28.76 6.28
CA GLY A 31 28.92 28.50 5.05
C GLY A 31 27.84 27.42 5.13
N LEU A 32 27.02 27.42 4.09
CA LEU A 32 26.10 26.34 3.76
C LEU A 32 26.87 25.02 3.69
N THR A 33 26.68 24.15 4.67
CA THR A 33 26.94 22.72 4.51
C THR A 33 25.79 22.14 3.70
N VAL A 34 26.04 21.86 2.43
CA VAL A 34 25.22 20.92 1.66
C VAL A 34 25.32 19.59 2.39
N GLY A 35 24.27 19.21 3.10
CA GLY A 35 24.17 17.89 3.70
C GLY A 35 24.22 16.86 2.60
N THR A 36 25.31 16.10 2.51
CA THR A 36 25.33 14.82 1.82
C THR A 36 24.18 13.97 2.38
N PRO A 37 23.35 13.33 1.55
CA PRO A 37 22.32 12.44 2.05
C PRO A 37 23.02 11.35 2.86
N ALA A 38 22.54 11.13 4.09
CA ALA A 38 22.99 10.02 4.91
C ALA A 38 22.75 8.73 4.11
N ALA A 39 23.81 7.97 3.86
CA ALA A 39 23.71 6.64 3.28
C ALA A 39 22.75 5.79 4.13
N SER A 40 21.79 5.16 3.48
CA SER A 40 20.91 4.18 4.13
C SER A 40 21.76 3.10 4.78
N ALA A 41 21.43 2.68 6.01
CA ALA A 41 22.23 1.72 6.75
C ALA A 41 22.15 0.33 6.10
N ALA A 42 23.30 -0.27 5.76
CA ALA A 42 23.38 -1.65 5.27
C ALA A 42 22.77 -2.63 6.29
N THR A 43 21.98 -3.60 5.83
CA THR A 43 21.33 -4.57 6.72
C THR A 43 22.30 -5.69 7.10
N VAL A 44 22.38 -6.00 8.40
CA VAL A 44 23.28 -7.03 8.97
C VAL A 44 22.46 -8.10 9.68
N GLY A 45 22.78 -9.37 9.48
CA GLY A 45 22.12 -10.49 10.15
C GLY A 45 22.34 -11.84 9.46
N PRO A 46 21.56 -12.88 9.81
CA PRO A 46 21.64 -14.19 9.15
C PRO A 46 21.00 -14.18 7.76
N ILE A 47 21.62 -14.88 6.81
CA ILE A 47 20.97 -15.35 5.59
C ILE A 47 20.51 -16.78 5.84
N THR A 48 19.21 -17.09 5.72
CA THR A 48 18.69 -18.46 5.91
C THR A 48 18.23 -19.07 4.59
N GLY A 49 18.53 -20.34 4.35
CA GLY A 49 18.18 -21.05 3.12
C GLY A 49 17.55 -22.42 3.37
N TYR A 50 17.91 -23.38 2.51
CA TYR A 50 17.32 -24.72 2.49
C TYR A 50 17.32 -25.41 3.87
N GLY A 51 16.16 -25.95 4.25
CA GLY A 51 15.97 -26.60 5.56
C GLY A 51 16.05 -25.67 6.77
N GLY A 52 15.91 -24.34 6.58
CA GLY A 52 16.00 -23.35 7.66
C GLY A 52 17.43 -23.15 8.19
N LYS A 53 18.43 -23.60 7.44
CA LYS A 53 19.85 -23.47 7.79
C LYS A 53 20.38 -22.10 7.42
N CYS A 54 21.42 -21.66 8.12
CA CYS A 54 22.08 -20.40 7.85
C CYS A 54 23.18 -20.58 6.78
N LEU A 55 23.34 -19.57 5.93
CA LEU A 55 24.50 -19.40 5.08
C LEU A 55 25.71 -19.12 6.00
N ASP A 56 26.71 -19.98 5.92
CA ASP A 56 27.77 -20.09 6.92
C ASP A 56 29.14 -20.13 6.24
N VAL A 57 30.10 -19.37 6.77
CA VAL A 57 31.51 -19.52 6.38
C VAL A 57 32.10 -20.73 7.09
N ALA A 58 32.49 -21.75 6.33
CA ALA A 58 32.91 -23.03 6.88
C ALA A 58 34.02 -22.91 7.94
N GLY A 59 33.73 -23.42 9.15
CA GLY A 59 34.65 -23.39 10.29
C GLY A 59 34.95 -21.98 10.82
N ALA A 60 34.16 -20.97 10.45
CA ALA A 60 34.43 -19.55 10.71
C ALA A 60 35.81 -19.08 10.21
N ALA A 61 36.39 -19.78 9.22
CA ALA A 61 37.73 -19.50 8.74
C ALA A 61 37.74 -18.28 7.82
N SER A 62 38.44 -17.22 8.20
CA SER A 62 38.53 -15.96 7.45
C SER A 62 39.57 -15.96 6.33
N ALA A 63 40.05 -17.13 5.87
CA ALA A 63 40.98 -17.21 4.75
C ALA A 63 40.26 -16.96 3.41
N ASN A 64 40.94 -16.37 2.43
CA ASN A 64 40.41 -16.30 1.07
C ASN A 64 40.22 -17.71 0.52
N GLY A 65 39.08 -17.94 -0.12
CA GLY A 65 38.72 -19.24 -0.66
C GLY A 65 38.06 -20.18 0.33
N THR A 66 37.76 -19.75 1.56
CA THR A 66 36.95 -20.58 2.48
C THR A 66 35.57 -20.83 1.87
N GLN A 67 35.13 -22.10 1.89
CA GLN A 67 33.84 -22.54 1.39
C GLN A 67 32.69 -21.90 2.17
N VAL A 68 31.65 -21.47 1.46
CA VAL A 68 30.35 -21.15 2.07
C VAL A 68 29.47 -22.38 2.07
N GLN A 69 28.81 -22.66 3.18
CA GLN A 69 28.05 -23.89 3.41
C GLN A 69 26.69 -23.57 4.07
N LEU A 70 25.83 -24.59 4.18
CA LEU A 70 24.72 -24.58 5.11
C LEU A 70 25.19 -25.09 6.48
N TRP A 71 24.76 -24.41 7.53
CA TRP A 71 24.96 -24.87 8.89
C TRP A 71 23.78 -24.50 9.78
N SER A 72 23.57 -25.26 10.86
CA SER A 72 22.61 -24.92 11.90
C SER A 72 22.84 -23.48 12.38
N CYS A 73 21.79 -22.67 12.40
CA CYS A 73 21.90 -21.28 12.84
C CYS A 73 22.36 -21.22 14.30
N ASN A 74 23.51 -20.60 14.55
CA ASN A 74 24.21 -20.56 15.83
C ASN A 74 24.59 -19.14 16.27
N GLY A 75 24.31 -18.12 15.43
CA GLY A 75 24.53 -16.71 15.76
C GLY A 75 25.99 -16.24 15.69
N SER A 76 26.93 -17.13 15.32
CA SER A 76 28.34 -16.77 15.18
C SER A 76 28.58 -15.74 14.07
N ALA A 77 29.71 -15.04 14.13
CA ALA A 77 30.10 -14.06 13.10
C ALA A 77 30.21 -14.66 11.69
N ALA A 78 30.41 -15.98 11.58
CA ALA A 78 30.44 -16.71 10.31
C ALA A 78 29.07 -16.77 9.61
N GLN A 79 28.00 -16.44 10.33
CA GLN A 79 26.61 -16.40 9.85
C GLN A 79 26.04 -14.98 9.83
N GLN A 80 26.82 -13.97 10.24
CA GLN A 80 26.40 -12.57 10.20
C GLN A 80 26.86 -11.95 8.89
N TRP A 81 25.92 -11.80 7.96
CA TRP A 81 26.14 -11.22 6.65
C TRP A 81 25.65 -9.78 6.60
N THR A 82 26.42 -8.92 5.95
CA THR A 82 26.03 -7.56 5.57
C THR A 82 25.63 -7.57 4.11
N VAL A 83 24.39 -7.21 3.81
CA VAL A 83 23.94 -6.97 2.44
C VAL A 83 24.12 -5.49 2.15
N ALA A 84 25.07 -5.15 1.28
CA ALA A 84 25.41 -3.76 0.96
C ALA A 84 24.71 -3.30 -0.33
N ASP A 85 24.39 -2.00 -0.38
CA ASP A 85 23.72 -1.34 -1.52
C ASP A 85 24.55 -1.38 -2.82
N ASP A 86 25.84 -1.69 -2.72
CA ASP A 86 26.71 -1.88 -3.87
C ASP A 86 26.57 -3.27 -4.51
N GLY A 87 25.66 -4.12 -4.00
CA GLY A 87 25.43 -5.47 -4.50
C GLY A 87 26.45 -6.50 -4.00
N THR A 88 27.29 -6.17 -3.02
CA THR A 88 28.11 -7.18 -2.33
C THR A 88 27.39 -7.74 -1.09
N ILE A 89 27.65 -9.01 -0.81
CA ILE A 89 27.21 -9.68 0.44
C ILE A 89 28.49 -10.00 1.22
N ARG A 90 28.60 -9.57 2.48
CA ARG A 90 29.88 -9.58 3.22
C ARG A 90 29.80 -10.28 4.57
N ALA A 91 30.76 -11.14 4.88
CA ALA A 91 30.94 -11.72 6.22
C ALA A 91 32.42 -11.80 6.55
N LEU A 92 32.77 -11.70 7.83
CA LEU A 92 34.16 -11.74 8.32
C LEU A 92 35.10 -10.74 7.59
N GLY A 93 34.56 -9.58 7.17
CA GLY A 93 35.30 -8.56 6.43
C GLY A 93 35.59 -8.89 4.95
N LYS A 94 35.00 -9.96 4.41
CA LYS A 94 35.19 -10.44 3.03
C LYS A 94 33.88 -10.51 2.26
N CYS A 95 33.97 -10.61 0.95
CA CYS A 95 32.82 -10.68 0.03
C CYS A 95 32.46 -12.14 -0.31
N LEU A 96 31.15 -12.41 -0.45
CA LEU A 96 30.61 -13.63 -1.05
C LEU A 96 31.01 -13.68 -2.53
N ASP A 97 31.76 -14.71 -2.91
CA ASP A 97 32.55 -14.76 -4.13
C ASP A 97 32.32 -16.07 -4.87
N VAL A 98 32.18 -16.00 -6.20
CA VAL A 98 32.22 -17.18 -7.07
C VAL A 98 33.67 -17.46 -7.45
N ALA A 99 34.15 -18.65 -7.09
CA ALA A 99 35.55 -19.02 -7.23
C ALA A 99 36.07 -18.83 -8.66
N ALA A 100 37.14 -18.05 -8.79
CA ALA A 100 37.80 -17.71 -10.06
C ALA A 100 36.86 -17.11 -11.13
N ALA A 101 35.75 -16.47 -10.70
CA ALA A 101 34.70 -15.96 -11.60
C ALA A 101 34.13 -17.03 -12.56
N GLY A 102 34.16 -18.31 -12.15
CA GLY A 102 33.65 -19.40 -12.96
C GLY A 102 32.14 -19.26 -13.25
N THR A 103 31.72 -19.72 -14.43
CA THR A 103 30.31 -19.64 -14.88
C THR A 103 29.65 -21.01 -15.05
N ALA A 104 30.39 -22.10 -14.78
CA ALA A 104 29.88 -23.46 -14.85
C ALA A 104 28.96 -23.78 -13.66
N ASN A 105 27.96 -24.64 -13.88
CA ASN A 105 27.18 -25.20 -12.77
C ASN A 105 28.09 -26.00 -11.85
N GLY A 106 27.92 -25.84 -10.54
CA GLY A 106 28.78 -26.44 -9.54
C GLY A 106 30.04 -25.64 -9.20
N THR A 107 30.22 -24.44 -9.77
CA THR A 107 31.33 -23.58 -9.34
C THR A 107 31.12 -23.18 -7.88
N LYS A 108 32.18 -23.35 -7.08
CA LYS A 108 32.20 -23.07 -5.65
C LYS A 108 31.84 -21.62 -5.32
N VAL A 109 30.99 -21.43 -4.31
CA VAL A 109 30.80 -20.14 -3.63
C VAL A 109 31.67 -20.11 -2.37
N GLN A 110 32.42 -19.02 -2.20
CA GLN A 110 33.44 -18.86 -1.17
C GLN A 110 33.39 -17.45 -0.59
N ILE A 111 34.23 -17.17 0.41
CA ILE A 111 34.58 -15.79 0.76
C ILE A 111 35.93 -15.41 0.17
N TYR A 112 36.06 -14.18 -0.30
CA TYR A 112 37.31 -13.64 -0.83
C TYR A 112 37.41 -12.15 -0.52
N ASP A 113 38.62 -11.60 -0.51
CA ASP A 113 38.81 -10.16 -0.41
C ASP A 113 37.99 -9.42 -1.47
N CYS A 114 37.29 -8.38 -1.05
CA CYS A 114 36.45 -7.60 -1.94
C CYS A 114 37.30 -6.92 -3.02
N ASN A 115 37.11 -7.31 -4.28
CA ASN A 115 37.94 -6.94 -5.43
C ASN A 115 37.14 -6.25 -6.56
N GLY A 116 35.85 -6.02 -6.37
CA GLY A 116 34.99 -5.25 -7.28
C GLY A 116 34.56 -5.97 -8.56
N THR A 117 34.88 -7.26 -8.71
CA THR A 117 34.50 -8.05 -9.89
C THR A 117 33.03 -8.50 -9.84
N GLY A 118 32.48 -8.89 -11.00
CA GLY A 118 31.15 -9.47 -11.10
C GLY A 118 30.98 -10.78 -10.32
N ALA A 119 32.08 -11.48 -9.99
CA ALA A 119 32.06 -12.67 -9.15
C ALA A 119 31.60 -12.40 -7.71
N GLN A 120 31.64 -11.14 -7.26
CA GLN A 120 31.28 -10.71 -5.90
C GLN A 120 30.01 -9.86 -5.84
N ARG A 121 29.35 -9.68 -6.99
CA ARG A 121 28.11 -8.93 -7.11
C ARG A 121 26.94 -9.89 -7.17
N TRP A 122 25.96 -9.68 -6.29
CA TRP A 122 24.77 -10.51 -6.15
C TRP A 122 23.53 -9.63 -6.14
N SER A 123 22.51 -10.05 -6.87
CA SER A 123 21.19 -9.42 -6.87
C SER A 123 20.16 -10.43 -6.39
N ALA A 124 19.28 -10.00 -5.48
CA ALA A 124 18.12 -10.79 -5.12
C ALA A 124 17.10 -10.77 -6.28
N ASN A 125 16.61 -11.93 -6.66
CA ASN A 125 15.47 -12.09 -7.57
C ASN A 125 14.46 -13.03 -6.89
N GLY A 126 13.43 -12.45 -6.28
CA GLY A 126 12.61 -13.16 -5.29
C GLY A 126 13.48 -13.69 -4.14
N ALA A 127 13.37 -14.98 -3.83
CA ALA A 127 14.21 -15.63 -2.83
C ALA A 127 15.57 -16.10 -3.40
N GLN A 128 15.85 -15.94 -4.70
CA GLN A 128 17.12 -16.38 -5.28
C GLN A 128 18.19 -15.30 -5.16
N LEU A 129 19.45 -15.71 -4.94
CA LEU A 129 20.61 -14.83 -5.03
C LEU A 129 21.34 -15.09 -6.34
N VAL A 130 21.21 -14.16 -7.30
CA VAL A 130 21.79 -14.27 -8.64
C VAL A 130 23.14 -13.58 -8.68
N ASN A 131 24.19 -14.27 -9.09
CA ASN A 131 25.52 -13.70 -9.28
C ASN A 131 25.60 -12.94 -10.61
N ALA A 132 26.06 -11.69 -10.58
CA ALA A 132 26.11 -10.84 -11.77
C ALA A 132 27.15 -11.30 -12.80
N GLY A 133 28.25 -11.94 -12.36
CA GLY A 133 29.30 -12.43 -13.26
C GLY A 133 28.91 -13.67 -14.06
N SER A 134 28.04 -14.52 -13.51
CA SER A 134 27.65 -15.80 -14.12
C SER A 134 26.18 -15.88 -14.56
N GLY A 135 25.30 -15.00 -14.05
CA GLY A 135 23.85 -15.07 -14.23
C GLY A 135 23.20 -16.26 -13.51
N LYS A 136 23.92 -16.89 -12.58
CA LYS A 136 23.51 -18.13 -11.89
C LYS A 136 23.22 -17.90 -10.42
N CYS A 137 22.42 -18.79 -9.85
CA CYS A 137 21.91 -18.67 -8.50
C CYS A 137 22.80 -19.38 -7.49
N ALA A 138 22.95 -18.81 -6.29
CA ALA A 138 23.49 -19.53 -5.15
C ALA A 138 22.60 -20.75 -4.83
N ASP A 139 23.23 -21.91 -4.70
CA ASP A 139 22.60 -23.22 -4.70
C ASP A 139 23.22 -24.10 -3.60
N ALA A 140 22.40 -24.61 -2.69
CA ALA A 140 22.84 -25.65 -1.75
C ALA A 140 22.89 -27.00 -2.48
N THR A 141 24.08 -27.59 -2.57
CA THR A 141 24.36 -28.76 -3.40
C THR A 141 23.50 -29.97 -3.01
N GLY A 142 22.97 -30.67 -4.01
CA GLY A 142 22.33 -31.98 -3.81
C GLY A 142 21.02 -31.94 -3.02
N PRO A 143 20.19 -30.90 -3.21
CA PRO A 143 19.14 -30.42 -2.30
C PRO A 143 19.19 -31.01 -0.87
N SER A 144 20.32 -30.79 -0.18
CA SER A 144 20.61 -31.37 1.13
C SER A 144 20.62 -30.31 2.22
N SER A 145 19.87 -30.53 3.30
CA SER A 145 19.84 -29.65 4.48
C SER A 145 20.80 -30.11 5.60
N ALA A 146 21.71 -31.05 5.31
CA ALA A 146 22.74 -31.46 6.25
C ALA A 146 23.70 -30.31 6.58
N ASP A 147 24.18 -30.28 7.82
CA ASP A 147 25.24 -29.35 8.22
C ASP A 147 26.51 -29.68 7.43
N GLY A 148 27.10 -28.66 6.80
CA GLY A 148 28.25 -28.79 5.92
C GLY A 148 27.90 -28.95 4.44
N THR A 149 26.62 -28.92 4.03
CA THR A 149 26.25 -28.89 2.61
C THR A 149 26.91 -27.69 1.93
N PRO A 150 27.75 -27.88 0.90
CA PRO A 150 28.40 -26.79 0.19
C PRO A 150 27.40 -25.91 -0.57
N VAL A 151 27.71 -24.62 -0.68
CA VAL A 151 27.05 -23.70 -1.60
C VAL A 151 27.88 -23.56 -2.87
N GLN A 152 27.19 -23.66 -4.00
CA GLN A 152 27.73 -23.52 -5.35
C GLN A 152 26.88 -22.53 -6.14
N ILE A 153 27.27 -22.20 -7.37
CA ILE A 153 26.35 -21.59 -8.34
C ILE A 153 25.75 -22.66 -9.25
N TRP A 154 24.47 -22.51 -9.57
CA TRP A 154 23.77 -23.37 -10.51
C TRP A 154 22.78 -22.55 -11.34
N THR A 155 22.36 -23.09 -12.49
CA THR A 155 21.27 -22.52 -13.27
C THR A 155 20.09 -22.22 -12.36
N CYS A 156 19.54 -21.01 -12.43
CA CYS A 156 18.41 -20.62 -11.62
C CYS A 156 17.18 -21.47 -11.97
N THR A 157 16.71 -22.29 -11.05
CA THR A 157 15.56 -23.20 -11.24
C THR A 157 14.34 -22.81 -10.40
N GLY A 158 14.52 -21.93 -9.40
CA GLY A 158 13.49 -21.62 -8.41
C GLY A 158 13.28 -22.72 -7.37
N ALA A 159 14.11 -23.77 -7.38
CA ALA A 159 14.03 -24.85 -6.41
C ALA A 159 14.34 -24.36 -4.99
N ALA A 160 13.80 -25.06 -3.99
CA ALA A 160 13.95 -24.68 -2.59
C ALA A 160 15.42 -24.57 -2.13
N ASN A 161 16.34 -25.33 -2.74
CA ASN A 161 17.77 -25.28 -2.43
C ASN A 161 18.49 -24.05 -3.01
N GLN A 162 17.79 -23.21 -3.76
CA GLN A 162 18.26 -21.90 -4.27
C GLN A 162 17.49 -20.73 -3.64
N SER A 163 16.68 -21.00 -2.62
CA SER A 163 15.86 -20.01 -1.92
C SER A 163 16.58 -19.57 -0.65
N TRP A 164 16.75 -18.26 -0.50
CA TRP A 164 17.50 -17.59 0.56
C TRP A 164 16.68 -16.42 1.10
N THR A 165 16.72 -16.22 2.41
CA THR A 165 16.12 -15.09 3.13
C THR A 165 17.25 -14.23 3.65
N LEU A 166 17.28 -12.95 3.25
CA LEU A 166 18.35 -12.02 3.63
C LEU A 166 18.08 -11.32 4.98
N PRO A 167 19.12 -10.79 5.65
CA PRO A 167 19.01 -10.00 6.87
C PRO A 167 18.11 -8.78 6.72
N GLY A 168 17.25 -8.56 7.72
CA GLY A 168 16.21 -7.52 7.66
C GLY A 168 14.93 -7.95 6.92
N GLY A 169 14.90 -9.18 6.37
CA GLY A 169 13.75 -9.79 5.68
C GLY A 169 12.96 -10.79 6.55
N GLY A 170 12.65 -10.44 7.79
CA GLY A 170 11.86 -11.29 8.68
C GLY A 170 10.35 -11.24 8.39
N THR A 171 9.88 -12.01 7.41
CA THR A 171 8.73 -12.94 7.45
C THR A 171 8.42 -13.42 6.03
N THR A 172 8.51 -14.74 5.81
CA THR A 172 7.81 -15.54 4.78
C THR A 172 7.93 -15.06 3.31
N PRO A 173 8.49 -15.87 2.39
CA PRO A 173 8.54 -15.50 0.98
C PRO A 173 7.12 -15.20 0.45
N PRO A 174 6.92 -14.14 -0.35
CA PRO A 174 5.78 -14.15 -1.25
C PRO A 174 5.93 -15.39 -2.17
N PRO A 175 4.82 -15.98 -2.63
CA PRO A 175 4.86 -16.87 -3.77
C PRO A 175 5.52 -16.08 -4.91
N SER A 176 6.19 -16.77 -5.82
CA SER A 176 6.81 -16.19 -7.02
C SER A 176 5.83 -15.30 -7.82
N GLY A 177 5.79 -14.02 -7.47
CA GLY A 177 4.79 -13.08 -7.93
C GLY A 177 5.40 -11.69 -7.96
N ASP A 178 5.07 -10.90 -8.99
CA ASP A 178 5.54 -9.52 -9.13
C ASP A 178 4.97 -8.60 -8.01
N PHE A 179 4.12 -9.11 -7.12
CA PHE A 179 3.35 -8.34 -6.15
C PHE A 179 3.82 -8.52 -4.69
N THR A 180 3.65 -7.46 -3.90
CA THR A 180 3.90 -7.39 -2.46
C THR A 180 2.68 -7.84 -1.67
N HIS A 181 2.91 -8.70 -0.67
CA HIS A 181 1.88 -9.44 0.04
C HIS A 181 2.11 -9.49 1.56
N PRO A 182 1.05 -9.36 2.40
CA PRO A 182 -0.25 -8.81 2.04
C PRO A 182 -0.09 -7.36 1.52
N GLY A 183 -0.85 -7.00 0.49
CA GLY A 183 -0.71 -5.68 -0.11
C GLY A 183 -1.91 -5.16 -0.90
N VAL A 184 -3.08 -5.77 -0.77
CA VAL A 184 -4.34 -5.16 -1.23
C VAL A 184 -4.88 -4.24 -0.15
N MET A 185 -4.79 -2.93 -0.40
CA MET A 185 -5.22 -1.81 0.46
C MET A 185 -4.51 -1.70 1.83
N VAL A 186 -4.06 -2.80 2.44
CA VAL A 186 -3.25 -2.79 3.68
C VAL A 186 -2.00 -3.65 3.51
N SER A 187 -0.84 -3.09 3.81
CA SER A 187 0.45 -3.79 3.80
C SER A 187 0.76 -4.49 5.13
N ARG A 188 1.74 -5.39 5.13
CA ARG A 188 2.29 -5.99 6.36
C ARG A 188 2.72 -4.93 7.39
N GLY A 189 3.50 -3.93 6.95
CA GLY A 189 3.98 -2.87 7.83
C GLY A 189 2.84 -2.03 8.42
N GLN A 190 1.80 -1.76 7.64
CA GLN A 190 0.61 -1.08 8.13
C GLN A 190 -0.13 -1.92 9.19
N LEU A 191 -0.27 -3.23 8.98
CA LEU A 191 -0.90 -4.13 9.94
C LEU A 191 -0.08 -4.21 11.26
N ASP A 192 1.25 -4.30 11.17
CA ASP A 192 2.15 -4.32 12.34
C ASP A 192 2.08 -3.02 13.13
N PHE A 193 2.05 -1.88 12.44
CA PHE A 193 1.85 -0.58 13.07
C PHE A 193 0.55 -0.53 13.87
N VAL A 194 -0.56 -0.91 13.24
CA VAL A 194 -1.89 -0.88 13.87
C VAL A 194 -1.95 -1.81 15.07
N ARG A 195 -1.40 -3.03 14.95
CA ARG A 195 -1.29 -3.97 16.06
C ARG A 195 -0.56 -3.35 17.25
N GLY A 196 0.60 -2.74 17.01
CA GLY A 196 1.37 -2.05 18.04
C GLY A 196 0.60 -0.90 18.70
N ARG A 197 -0.13 -0.10 17.91
CA ARG A 197 -0.96 1.00 18.43
C ARG A 197 -2.11 0.50 19.31
N VAL A 198 -2.83 -0.54 18.88
CA VAL A 198 -3.94 -1.13 19.65
C VAL A 198 -3.42 -1.73 20.96
N GLN A 199 -2.32 -2.49 20.91
CA GLN A 199 -1.70 -3.09 22.11
C GLN A 199 -1.20 -2.04 23.11
N ALA A 200 -0.74 -0.88 22.62
CA ALA A 200 -0.32 0.23 23.44
C ALA A 200 -1.50 1.08 23.99
N GLY A 201 -2.75 0.78 23.65
CA GLY A 201 -3.90 1.60 24.05
C GLY A 201 -3.97 2.97 23.36
N ALA A 202 -3.28 3.15 22.23
CA ALA A 202 -3.16 4.43 21.56
C ALA A 202 -4.43 4.81 20.79
N GLN A 203 -4.82 6.09 20.88
CA GLN A 203 -5.93 6.65 20.10
C GLN A 203 -5.44 7.26 18.78
N PRO A 204 -6.22 7.15 17.68
CA PRO A 204 -7.60 6.65 17.63
C PRO A 204 -7.73 5.12 17.49
N TRP A 205 -6.64 4.38 17.26
CA TRP A 205 -6.67 2.96 16.89
C TRP A 205 -7.40 2.06 17.88
N THR A 206 -7.21 2.25 19.19
CA THR A 206 -7.92 1.43 20.20
C THR A 206 -9.43 1.64 20.15
N SER A 207 -9.92 2.87 19.98
CA SER A 207 -11.37 3.11 19.82
C SER A 207 -11.92 2.50 18.53
N ALA A 208 -11.20 2.61 17.42
CA ALA A 208 -11.58 2.01 16.15
C ALA A 208 -11.59 0.48 16.20
N PHE A 209 -10.60 -0.13 16.86
CA PHE A 209 -10.56 -1.57 17.10
C PHE A 209 -11.75 -2.03 17.96
N ASN A 210 -12.05 -1.32 19.05
CA ASN A 210 -13.20 -1.67 19.90
C ASN A 210 -14.53 -1.54 19.14
N GLN A 211 -14.69 -0.51 18.30
CA GLN A 211 -15.85 -0.36 17.42
C GLN A 211 -15.96 -1.52 16.43
N MET A 212 -14.84 -1.94 15.82
CA MET A 212 -14.78 -3.08 14.91
C MET A 212 -15.20 -4.38 15.61
N MET A 213 -14.61 -4.68 16.78
CA MET A 213 -14.89 -5.89 17.56
C MET A 213 -16.32 -5.93 18.11
N SER A 214 -16.96 -4.78 18.29
CA SER A 214 -18.36 -4.67 18.71
C SER A 214 -19.35 -4.76 17.55
N SER A 215 -18.87 -4.79 16.31
CA SER A 215 -19.73 -4.82 15.13
C SER A 215 -20.32 -6.21 14.88
N ARG A 216 -21.41 -6.26 14.12
CA ARG A 216 -21.99 -7.53 13.62
C ARG A 216 -21.05 -8.32 12.69
N TYR A 217 -19.96 -7.72 12.25
CA TYR A 217 -18.98 -8.32 11.35
C TYR A 217 -17.89 -9.10 12.08
N ALA A 218 -17.49 -8.67 13.28
CA ALA A 218 -16.52 -9.39 14.12
C ALA A 218 -17.23 -10.48 14.95
N SER A 219 -17.75 -11.52 14.30
CA SER A 219 -18.66 -12.48 14.92
C SER A 219 -18.27 -13.94 14.64
N LEU A 220 -17.75 -14.60 15.67
CA LEU A 220 -17.44 -16.04 15.62
C LEU A 220 -18.68 -16.94 15.46
N SER A 221 -19.88 -16.41 15.70
CA SER A 221 -21.15 -17.11 15.50
C SER A 221 -21.83 -16.79 14.17
N ARG A 222 -21.26 -15.92 13.32
CA ARG A 222 -21.82 -15.63 12.00
C ARG A 222 -21.87 -16.90 11.15
N THR A 223 -23.01 -17.10 10.49
CA THR A 223 -23.22 -18.12 9.47
C THR A 223 -23.18 -17.46 8.10
N PRO A 224 -22.24 -17.82 7.21
CA PRO A 224 -22.19 -17.27 5.85
C PRO A 224 -23.41 -17.73 5.05
N ALA A 225 -23.87 -16.88 4.11
CA ALA A 225 -25.08 -17.11 3.33
C ALA A 225 -24.80 -17.12 1.80
N PRO A 226 -23.93 -18.03 1.31
CA PRO A 226 -23.56 -18.05 -0.09
C PRO A 226 -24.70 -18.53 -0.99
N ARG A 227 -24.72 -18.04 -2.23
CA ARG A 227 -25.68 -18.46 -3.27
C ARG A 227 -24.95 -18.83 -4.56
N PRO A 228 -25.46 -19.82 -5.33
CA PRO A 228 -24.89 -20.14 -6.63
C PRO A 228 -24.97 -18.97 -7.61
N VAL A 229 -26.12 -18.29 -7.65
CA VAL A 229 -26.30 -17.08 -8.45
C VAL A 229 -26.65 -15.95 -7.50
N VAL A 230 -25.84 -14.90 -7.52
CA VAL A 230 -26.16 -13.64 -6.86
C VAL A 230 -26.88 -12.75 -7.86
N GLU A 231 -28.19 -12.56 -7.67
CA GLU A 231 -29.03 -11.77 -8.57
C GLU A 231 -29.38 -10.42 -7.94
N CYS A 232 -28.90 -9.36 -8.57
CA CYS A 232 -29.03 -7.98 -8.13
C CYS A 232 -29.72 -7.14 -9.19
N GLY A 233 -31.02 -6.94 -9.04
CA GLY A 233 -31.76 -6.00 -9.89
C GLY A 233 -31.48 -4.54 -9.55
N SER A 234 -32.25 -3.62 -10.13
CA SER A 234 -32.07 -2.18 -9.91
C SER A 234 -32.17 -1.83 -8.42
N TYR A 235 -31.22 -1.06 -7.90
CA TYR A 235 -31.10 -0.77 -6.46
C TYR A 235 -31.07 -2.02 -5.57
N SER A 236 -30.55 -3.14 -6.10
CA SER A 236 -30.61 -4.46 -5.47
C SER A 236 -32.05 -4.94 -5.22
N ASN A 237 -32.96 -4.73 -6.17
CA ASN A 237 -34.29 -5.31 -6.19
C ASN A 237 -34.52 -6.11 -7.49
N PRO A 238 -34.54 -7.47 -7.46
CA PRO A 238 -34.47 -8.30 -6.25
C PRO A 238 -33.09 -8.28 -5.58
N ASN A 239 -33.06 -8.61 -4.28
CA ASN A 239 -31.86 -8.70 -3.44
C ASN A 239 -31.53 -10.18 -3.15
N ASN A 240 -31.29 -10.96 -4.20
CA ASN A 240 -31.05 -12.39 -4.06
C ASN A 240 -29.54 -12.63 -3.87
N GLY A 241 -29.05 -12.41 -2.64
CA GLY A 241 -27.65 -12.64 -2.25
C GLY A 241 -26.75 -11.42 -2.30
N CYS A 242 -27.20 -10.27 -2.82
CA CYS A 242 -26.36 -9.07 -2.96
C CYS A 242 -25.89 -8.51 -1.62
N THR A 243 -26.79 -8.48 -0.64
CA THR A 243 -26.44 -8.03 0.72
C THR A 243 -25.66 -9.10 1.46
N ASP A 244 -26.05 -10.37 1.31
CA ASP A 244 -25.39 -11.52 1.92
C ASP A 244 -23.90 -11.56 1.54
N GLU A 245 -23.61 -11.47 0.24
CA GLU A 245 -22.25 -11.51 -0.31
C GLU A 245 -21.37 -10.39 0.22
N ARG A 246 -21.85 -9.16 0.09
CA ARG A 246 -21.09 -7.97 0.45
C ARG A 246 -20.82 -7.89 1.94
N GLU A 247 -21.82 -8.24 2.75
CA GLU A 247 -21.67 -8.27 4.20
C GLU A 247 -20.80 -9.44 4.69
N ASP A 248 -20.82 -10.58 4.01
CA ASP A 248 -19.90 -11.69 4.27
C ASP A 248 -18.45 -11.35 3.87
N ALA A 249 -18.24 -10.61 2.78
CA ALA A 249 -16.92 -10.12 2.41
C ALA A 249 -16.35 -9.17 3.48
N ILE A 250 -17.16 -8.24 3.98
CA ILE A 250 -16.78 -7.35 5.08
C ILE A 250 -16.54 -8.13 6.37
N ALA A 251 -17.36 -9.14 6.69
CA ALA A 251 -17.14 -10.01 7.84
C ALA A 251 -15.79 -10.74 7.74
N ALA A 252 -15.49 -11.36 6.60
CA ALA A 252 -14.21 -12.03 6.39
C ALA A 252 -13.01 -11.07 6.56
N TYR A 253 -13.10 -9.84 6.03
CA TYR A 253 -12.04 -8.83 6.23
C TYR A 253 -11.92 -8.38 7.69
N THR A 254 -13.06 -8.20 8.36
CA THR A 254 -13.13 -7.83 9.78
C THR A 254 -12.48 -8.90 10.65
N ASP A 255 -12.83 -10.17 10.44
CA ASP A 255 -12.25 -11.30 11.15
C ASP A 255 -10.76 -11.48 10.82
N ALA A 256 -10.33 -11.21 9.58
CA ALA A 256 -8.90 -11.23 9.22
C ALA A 256 -8.09 -10.15 9.96
N LEU A 257 -8.62 -8.93 10.08
CA LEU A 257 -8.02 -7.85 10.89
C LEU A 257 -8.00 -8.22 12.38
N ALA A 258 -9.11 -8.77 12.91
CA ALA A 258 -9.20 -9.22 14.29
C ALA A 258 -8.15 -10.30 14.61
N TRP A 259 -7.98 -11.29 13.72
CA TRP A 259 -6.89 -12.27 13.80
C TRP A 259 -5.53 -11.59 13.91
N TYR A 260 -5.21 -10.70 12.97
CA TYR A 260 -3.87 -10.14 12.89
C TYR A 260 -3.51 -9.32 14.14
N ILE A 261 -4.44 -8.49 14.60
CA ILE A 261 -4.23 -7.57 15.72
C ILE A 261 -4.16 -8.33 17.04
N THR A 262 -5.04 -9.32 17.24
CA THR A 262 -5.15 -10.04 18.53
C THR A 262 -4.23 -11.25 18.64
N GLY A 263 -3.93 -11.91 17.51
CA GLY A 263 -3.33 -13.24 17.47
C GLY A 263 -4.29 -14.39 17.81
N ASP A 264 -5.60 -14.12 17.92
CA ASP A 264 -6.61 -15.16 18.21
C ASP A 264 -7.03 -15.90 16.93
N SER A 265 -6.52 -17.13 16.78
CA SER A 265 -6.71 -17.96 15.58
C SER A 265 -8.15 -18.27 15.25
N ARG A 266 -9.09 -18.11 16.20
CA ARG A 266 -10.52 -18.33 15.94
C ARG A 266 -11.05 -17.37 14.88
N TYR A 267 -10.55 -16.13 14.86
CA TYR A 267 -10.94 -15.15 13.84
C TYR A 267 -10.36 -15.48 12.46
N ALA A 268 -9.13 -15.99 12.38
CA ALA A 268 -8.57 -16.47 11.11
C ALA A 268 -9.39 -17.63 10.54
N GLN A 269 -9.77 -18.58 11.41
CA GLN A 269 -10.61 -19.72 11.04
C GLN A 269 -12.01 -19.26 10.59
N LYS A 270 -12.59 -18.25 11.23
CA LYS A 270 -13.87 -17.68 10.81
C LYS A 270 -13.77 -16.99 9.44
N ALA A 271 -12.75 -16.17 9.22
CA ALA A 271 -12.52 -15.55 7.91
C ALA A 271 -12.37 -16.61 6.80
N ILE A 272 -11.58 -17.67 7.06
CA ILE A 272 -11.45 -18.82 6.15
C ILE A 272 -12.79 -19.50 5.92
N GLN A 273 -13.58 -19.77 6.97
CA GLN A 273 -14.88 -20.42 6.85
C GLN A 273 -15.82 -19.64 5.92
N ILE A 274 -15.86 -18.30 6.05
CA ILE A 274 -16.70 -17.44 5.22
C ILE A 274 -16.22 -17.47 3.77
N MET A 275 -14.93 -17.25 3.52
CA MET A 275 -14.33 -17.29 2.19
C MET A 275 -14.49 -18.68 1.51
N ASP A 276 -14.37 -19.75 2.28
CA ASP A 276 -14.52 -21.12 1.81
C ASP A 276 -15.97 -21.45 1.44
N ALA A 277 -16.95 -20.93 2.19
CA ALA A 277 -18.36 -21.14 1.91
C ALA A 277 -18.79 -20.49 0.59
N TRP A 278 -18.35 -19.24 0.35
CA TRP A 278 -18.60 -18.55 -0.91
C TRP A 278 -17.88 -19.20 -2.09
N SER A 279 -16.59 -19.51 -1.96
CA SER A 279 -15.82 -20.16 -3.04
C SER A 279 -16.27 -21.57 -3.40
N ALA A 280 -16.99 -22.25 -2.50
CA ALA A 280 -17.59 -23.55 -2.80
C ALA A 280 -18.93 -23.45 -3.55
N THR A 281 -19.55 -22.27 -3.58
CA THR A 281 -20.98 -22.14 -3.91
C THR A 281 -21.23 -21.22 -5.10
N ILE A 282 -20.67 -20.00 -5.11
CA ILE A 282 -21.01 -18.99 -6.12
C ILE A 282 -20.46 -19.37 -7.51
N THR A 283 -21.28 -19.18 -8.53
CA THR A 283 -20.94 -19.45 -9.94
C THR A 283 -21.15 -18.25 -10.84
N SER A 284 -22.01 -17.28 -10.48
CA SER A 284 -22.26 -16.09 -11.30
C SER A 284 -22.97 -14.95 -10.56
N HIS A 285 -22.87 -13.74 -11.12
CA HIS A 285 -23.66 -12.56 -10.77
C HIS A 285 -24.61 -12.20 -11.93
N THR A 286 -25.85 -11.85 -11.64
CA THR A 286 -26.88 -11.49 -12.64
C THR A 286 -27.70 -10.28 -12.20
N GLY A 287 -28.45 -9.69 -13.15
CA GLY A 287 -29.25 -8.49 -12.92
C GLY A 287 -28.51 -7.19 -13.26
N SER A 288 -29.24 -6.09 -13.35
CA SER A 288 -28.71 -4.81 -13.84
C SER A 288 -27.65 -4.19 -12.91
N ASN A 289 -27.68 -4.53 -11.61
CA ASN A 289 -26.73 -4.02 -10.63
C ASN A 289 -25.56 -4.99 -10.37
N ALA A 290 -25.51 -6.14 -11.06
CA ALA A 290 -24.46 -7.13 -10.89
C ALA A 290 -23.04 -6.57 -11.01
N PRO A 291 -22.69 -5.72 -12.01
CA PRO A 291 -21.32 -5.22 -12.14
C PRO A 291 -20.84 -4.44 -10.92
N LEU A 292 -21.68 -3.53 -10.40
CA LEU A 292 -21.35 -2.73 -9.21
C LEU A 292 -21.29 -3.59 -7.94
N GLN A 293 -22.27 -4.48 -7.74
CA GLN A 293 -22.28 -5.37 -6.58
C GLN A 293 -21.05 -6.28 -6.56
N THR A 294 -20.67 -6.82 -7.72
CA THR A 294 -19.44 -7.61 -7.86
C THR A 294 -18.21 -6.75 -7.56
N GLY A 295 -18.21 -5.47 -7.95
CA GLY A 295 -17.18 -4.51 -7.59
C GLY A 295 -17.07 -4.30 -6.07
N TRP A 296 -18.18 -4.06 -5.39
CA TRP A 296 -18.17 -3.88 -3.93
C TRP A 296 -17.62 -5.11 -3.20
N ALA A 297 -18.19 -6.30 -3.43
CA ALA A 297 -17.70 -7.52 -2.80
C ALA A 297 -16.26 -7.87 -3.22
N GLY A 298 -15.97 -7.76 -4.52
CA GLY A 298 -14.66 -8.08 -5.12
C GLY A 298 -13.53 -7.14 -4.70
N SER A 299 -13.83 -5.94 -4.21
CA SER A 299 -12.82 -5.04 -3.62
C SER A 299 -12.43 -5.41 -2.19
N VAL A 300 -13.28 -6.18 -1.48
CA VAL A 300 -13.08 -6.56 -0.07
C VAL A 300 -12.53 -7.98 0.06
N TRP A 301 -13.01 -8.93 -0.75
CA TRP A 301 -12.57 -10.32 -0.73
C TRP A 301 -11.04 -10.48 -0.74
N PRO A 302 -10.29 -9.81 -1.65
CA PRO A 302 -8.84 -9.94 -1.69
C PRO A 302 -8.18 -9.36 -0.44
N ARG A 303 -8.71 -8.29 0.18
CA ARG A 303 -8.14 -7.72 1.42
C ARG A 303 -8.13 -8.75 2.55
N ALA A 304 -9.25 -9.47 2.72
CA ALA A 304 -9.35 -10.55 3.70
C ALA A 304 -8.40 -11.70 3.37
N ALA A 305 -8.43 -12.13 2.11
CA ALA A 305 -7.66 -13.28 1.63
C ALA A 305 -6.14 -13.06 1.71
N GLU A 306 -5.67 -11.84 1.42
CA GLU A 306 -4.28 -11.42 1.55
C GLU A 306 -3.79 -11.55 3.00
N ILE A 307 -4.53 -10.97 3.94
CA ILE A 307 -4.16 -11.04 5.36
C ILE A 307 -4.09 -12.50 5.79
N ILE A 308 -5.09 -13.32 5.48
CA ILE A 308 -5.10 -14.72 5.89
C ILE A 308 -3.97 -15.52 5.23
N ARG A 309 -3.87 -15.48 3.89
CA ARG A 309 -2.90 -16.30 3.12
C ARG A 309 -1.46 -16.06 3.55
N TYR A 310 -1.12 -14.82 3.90
CA TYR A 310 0.27 -14.43 4.16
C TYR A 310 0.60 -14.23 5.64
N THR A 311 -0.36 -14.40 6.54
CA THR A 311 -0.14 -14.21 7.98
C THR A 311 -0.64 -15.36 8.85
N TYR A 312 -1.47 -16.26 8.31
CA TYR A 312 -1.95 -17.45 9.00
C TYR A 312 -1.29 -18.73 8.47
N SER A 313 -1.19 -19.76 9.31
CA SER A 313 -0.34 -20.93 9.03
C SER A 313 -0.91 -21.91 8.00
N SER A 314 -2.22 -21.95 7.79
CA SER A 314 -2.85 -22.92 6.89
C SER A 314 -4.21 -22.44 6.37
N TRP A 315 -4.38 -22.46 5.05
CA TRP A 315 -5.66 -22.30 4.36
C TRP A 315 -5.74 -23.29 3.18
N PRO A 316 -6.23 -24.53 3.40
CA PRO A 316 -6.17 -25.58 2.40
C PRO A 316 -6.93 -25.28 1.09
N ASN A 317 -8.00 -24.48 1.17
CA ASN A 317 -8.89 -24.19 0.05
C ASN A 317 -8.55 -22.88 -0.70
N VAL A 318 -7.38 -22.27 -0.44
CA VAL A 318 -6.95 -21.02 -1.09
C VAL A 318 -6.99 -21.08 -2.62
N ASN A 319 -6.70 -22.25 -3.22
CA ASN A 319 -6.76 -22.42 -4.68
C ASN A 319 -8.21 -22.40 -5.21
N ARG A 320 -9.18 -22.91 -4.44
CA ARG A 320 -10.60 -22.84 -4.79
C ARG A 320 -11.08 -21.40 -4.73
N PHE A 321 -10.69 -20.67 -3.68
CA PHE A 321 -10.98 -19.24 -3.56
C PHE A 321 -10.36 -18.42 -4.69
N SER A 322 -9.10 -18.70 -5.05
CA SER A 322 -8.43 -18.08 -6.19
C SER A 322 -9.19 -18.36 -7.50
N THR A 323 -9.66 -19.59 -7.69
CA THR A 323 -10.49 -19.97 -8.84
C THR A 323 -11.82 -19.19 -8.88
N MET A 324 -12.47 -19.00 -7.73
CA MET A 324 -13.68 -18.17 -7.62
C MET A 324 -13.40 -16.74 -8.08
N LEU A 325 -12.36 -16.09 -7.56
CA LEU A 325 -12.00 -14.73 -7.97
C LEU A 325 -11.65 -14.65 -9.48
N ARG A 326 -10.91 -15.63 -10.01
CA ARG A 326 -10.51 -15.70 -11.42
C ARG A 326 -11.70 -15.86 -12.36
N ASN A 327 -12.64 -16.73 -12.02
CA ASN A 327 -13.67 -17.19 -12.96
C ASN A 327 -15.03 -16.52 -12.75
N VAL A 328 -15.34 -16.05 -11.54
CA VAL A 328 -16.64 -15.47 -11.20
C VAL A 328 -16.55 -13.94 -11.11
N TYR A 329 -15.56 -13.41 -10.39
CA TYR A 329 -15.47 -11.96 -10.13
C TYR A 329 -14.74 -11.19 -11.23
N LEU A 330 -13.51 -11.59 -11.54
CA LEU A 330 -12.65 -10.83 -12.45
C LEU A 330 -13.27 -10.60 -13.85
N PRO A 331 -13.95 -11.57 -14.49
CA PRO A 331 -14.55 -11.36 -15.80
C PRO A 331 -15.66 -10.29 -15.80
N VAL A 332 -16.36 -10.12 -14.66
CA VAL A 332 -17.41 -9.11 -14.51
C VAL A 332 -16.81 -7.71 -14.34
N VAL A 333 -15.74 -7.58 -13.57
CA VAL A 333 -15.20 -6.26 -13.20
C VAL A 333 -14.12 -5.72 -14.16
N ARG A 334 -13.31 -6.59 -14.80
CA ARG A 334 -12.10 -6.19 -15.55
C ARG A 334 -12.36 -5.25 -16.73
N ASN A 335 -13.56 -5.27 -17.29
CA ASN A 335 -13.93 -4.46 -18.44
C ASN A 335 -14.48 -3.08 -18.06
N GLY A 336 -14.69 -2.82 -16.77
CA GLY A 336 -15.29 -1.57 -16.29
C GLY A 336 -16.77 -1.45 -16.65
N SER A 337 -17.29 -0.23 -16.57
CA SER A 337 -18.70 0.07 -16.81
C SER A 337 -18.88 1.36 -17.61
N GLY A 338 -19.78 1.31 -18.59
CA GLY A 338 -20.27 2.50 -19.29
C GLY A 338 -21.42 3.21 -18.57
N SER A 339 -21.98 2.63 -17.50
CA SER A 339 -23.17 3.17 -16.82
C SER A 339 -22.88 4.48 -16.09
N ASN A 340 -21.82 4.51 -15.28
CA ASN A 340 -21.46 5.67 -14.47
C ASN A 340 -19.99 5.61 -13.98
N GLY A 341 -19.37 6.75 -13.66
CA GLY A 341 -17.97 6.83 -13.31
C GLY A 341 -17.60 6.16 -11.98
N ASN A 342 -18.44 6.30 -10.94
CA ASN A 342 -18.20 5.65 -9.65
C ASN A 342 -18.31 4.11 -9.74
N TRP A 343 -19.13 3.59 -10.65
CA TRP A 343 -19.23 2.14 -10.90
C TRP A 343 -17.91 1.62 -11.47
N GLU A 344 -17.39 2.26 -12.53
CA GLU A 344 -16.15 1.81 -13.14
C GLU A 344 -14.97 1.91 -12.18
N LEU A 345 -14.87 2.97 -11.36
CA LEU A 345 -13.82 3.08 -10.35
C LEU A 345 -13.88 1.97 -9.30
N THR A 346 -15.07 1.65 -8.79
CA THR A 346 -15.27 0.55 -7.83
C THR A 346 -14.91 -0.80 -8.45
N MET A 347 -15.29 -1.02 -9.71
CA MET A 347 -14.92 -2.23 -10.45
C MET A 347 -13.41 -2.31 -10.69
N MET A 348 -12.74 -1.19 -10.95
CA MET A 348 -11.29 -1.17 -11.10
C MET A 348 -10.57 -1.44 -9.78
N GLU A 349 -11.10 -0.95 -8.66
CA GLU A 349 -10.58 -1.32 -7.34
C GLU A 349 -10.64 -2.83 -7.10
N ALA A 350 -11.79 -3.46 -7.39
CA ALA A 350 -11.92 -4.90 -7.33
C ALA A 350 -10.94 -5.62 -8.27
N ALA A 351 -10.87 -5.19 -9.54
CA ALA A 351 -9.98 -5.79 -10.53
C ALA A 351 -8.51 -5.71 -10.12
N VAL A 352 -8.07 -4.57 -9.58
CA VAL A 352 -6.70 -4.37 -9.07
C VAL A 352 -6.42 -5.31 -7.89
N GLY A 353 -7.29 -5.32 -6.88
CA GLY A 353 -7.10 -6.17 -5.69
C GLY A 353 -7.13 -7.66 -6.02
N ILE A 354 -8.04 -8.09 -6.88
CA ILE A 354 -8.11 -9.47 -7.37
C ILE A 354 -6.84 -9.84 -8.15
N SER A 355 -6.35 -8.94 -9.01
CA SER A 355 -5.15 -9.21 -9.82
C SER A 355 -3.90 -9.35 -8.97
N VAL A 356 -3.76 -8.55 -7.92
CA VAL A 356 -2.68 -8.69 -6.91
C VAL A 356 -2.75 -10.08 -6.27
N PHE A 357 -3.89 -10.46 -5.67
CA PHE A 357 -4.02 -11.75 -4.99
C PHE A 357 -3.81 -12.98 -5.91
N LEU A 358 -4.18 -12.85 -7.19
CA LEU A 358 -4.05 -13.89 -8.20
C LEU A 358 -2.70 -13.89 -8.93
N GLU A 359 -1.79 -12.98 -8.58
CA GLU A 359 -0.49 -12.81 -9.25
C GLU A 359 -0.62 -12.52 -10.77
N ASP A 360 -1.67 -11.79 -11.18
CA ASP A 360 -1.95 -11.48 -12.59
C ASP A 360 -1.54 -10.05 -12.96
N ARG A 361 -0.26 -9.90 -13.33
CA ARG A 361 0.31 -8.62 -13.75
C ARG A 361 -0.39 -8.02 -14.99
N SER A 362 -0.87 -8.86 -15.91
CA SER A 362 -1.53 -8.40 -17.14
C SER A 362 -2.88 -7.76 -16.82
N ALA A 363 -3.71 -8.45 -16.02
CA ALA A 363 -5.00 -7.93 -15.58
C ALA A 363 -4.83 -6.68 -14.71
N TYR A 364 -3.81 -6.64 -13.83
CA TYR A 364 -3.49 -5.47 -13.03
C TYR A 364 -3.15 -4.25 -13.90
N ASN A 365 -2.23 -4.39 -14.86
CA ASN A 365 -1.83 -3.30 -15.75
C ASN A 365 -3.01 -2.75 -16.57
N ALA A 366 -3.87 -3.65 -17.06
CA ALA A 366 -5.09 -3.27 -17.78
C ALA A 366 -6.07 -2.51 -16.88
N ALA A 367 -6.28 -2.98 -15.64
CA ALA A 367 -7.14 -2.33 -14.66
C ALA A 367 -6.60 -0.96 -14.26
N VAL A 368 -5.30 -0.82 -13.99
CA VAL A 368 -4.65 0.47 -13.66
C VAL A 368 -4.78 1.46 -14.84
N THR A 369 -4.59 1.00 -16.08
CA THR A 369 -4.76 1.86 -17.26
C THR A 369 -6.18 2.43 -17.35
N ARG A 370 -7.20 1.57 -17.17
CA ARG A 370 -8.60 2.00 -17.18
C ARG A 370 -8.94 2.90 -16.00
N PHE A 371 -8.41 2.57 -14.82
CA PHE A 371 -8.51 3.38 -13.62
C PHE A 371 -7.99 4.80 -13.81
N LEU A 372 -6.81 4.98 -14.41
CA LEU A 372 -6.24 6.31 -14.64
C LEU A 372 -7.11 7.15 -15.58
N ASN A 373 -7.58 6.55 -16.68
CA ASN A 373 -8.50 7.22 -17.62
C ASN A 373 -9.80 7.63 -16.93
N ARG A 374 -10.39 6.72 -16.13
CA ARG A 374 -11.63 7.03 -15.41
C ARG A 374 -11.42 8.07 -14.31
N THR A 375 -10.31 8.03 -13.58
CA THR A 375 -10.01 9.02 -12.54
C THR A 375 -9.96 10.43 -13.12
N ARG A 376 -9.33 10.57 -14.29
CA ARG A 376 -9.31 11.83 -15.05
C ARG A 376 -10.72 12.28 -15.46
N ALA A 377 -11.55 11.34 -15.93
CA ALA A 377 -12.93 11.63 -16.35
C ALA A 377 -13.92 11.84 -15.18
N PHE A 378 -13.55 11.45 -13.97
CA PHE A 378 -14.43 11.50 -12.80
C PHE A 378 -14.24 12.75 -11.95
N ILE A 379 -13.03 13.28 -11.84
CA ILE A 379 -12.72 14.50 -11.08
C ILE A 379 -12.18 15.53 -12.05
N TYR A 380 -12.80 16.69 -12.16
CA TYR A 380 -12.37 17.76 -13.05
C TYR A 380 -11.14 18.51 -12.50
N LEU A 381 -10.21 18.84 -13.41
CA LEU A 381 -9.20 19.87 -13.20
C LEU A 381 -9.23 20.88 -14.36
N PRO A 382 -8.96 22.17 -14.11
CA PRO A 382 -8.83 23.18 -15.16
C PRO A 382 -7.80 22.84 -16.24
N SER A 383 -6.78 22.04 -15.90
CA SER A 383 -5.76 21.56 -16.84
C SER A 383 -6.30 20.63 -17.93
N ASP A 384 -7.53 20.10 -17.78
CA ASP A 384 -8.18 19.31 -18.83
C ASP A 384 -8.79 20.16 -19.95
N GLY A 385 -8.96 21.46 -19.73
CA GLY A 385 -9.64 22.37 -20.62
C GLY A 385 -10.99 22.86 -20.05
N PRO A 386 -11.83 23.51 -20.88
CA PRO A 386 -13.06 24.16 -20.43
C PRO A 386 -14.17 23.18 -20.02
N LEU A 387 -14.06 21.90 -20.41
CA LEU A 387 -15.02 20.84 -20.10
C LEU A 387 -14.31 19.63 -19.47
N PRO A 388 -15.02 18.80 -18.70
CA PRO A 388 -14.50 17.53 -18.23
C PRO A 388 -13.97 16.63 -19.34
N TYR A 389 -12.86 15.95 -19.03
CA TYR A 389 -12.34 14.88 -19.87
C TYR A 389 -13.35 13.74 -19.97
N THR A 390 -13.55 13.21 -21.18
CA THR A 390 -14.40 12.04 -21.43
C THR A 390 -13.55 10.81 -21.73
N VAL A 391 -14.00 9.64 -21.26
CA VAL A 391 -13.30 8.39 -21.56
C VAL A 391 -13.44 8.11 -23.06
N PRO A 392 -12.36 7.72 -23.76
CA PRO A 392 -12.42 7.40 -25.19
C PRO A 392 -13.48 6.32 -25.48
N GLY A 393 -14.33 6.57 -26.47
CA GLY A 393 -15.43 5.66 -26.84
C GLY A 393 -16.67 5.75 -25.95
N SER A 394 -16.77 6.76 -25.07
CA SER A 394 -17.97 7.01 -24.26
C SER A 394 -19.16 7.56 -25.04
N GLY A 395 -18.94 8.12 -26.23
CA GLY A 395 -19.97 8.81 -27.01
C GLY A 395 -20.41 10.16 -26.42
N LEU A 396 -19.65 10.71 -25.47
CA LEU A 396 -19.84 12.05 -24.92
C LEU A 396 -18.98 13.03 -25.73
N ASP A 397 -19.48 13.42 -26.90
CA ASP A 397 -18.70 14.12 -27.92
C ASP A 397 -19.02 15.62 -28.02
N THR A 398 -20.14 16.06 -27.42
CA THR A 398 -20.59 17.45 -27.42
C THR A 398 -20.63 18.07 -26.02
N PRO A 399 -20.53 19.41 -25.90
CA PRO A 399 -20.68 20.09 -24.61
C PRO A 399 -21.99 19.77 -23.89
N ALA A 400 -23.10 19.66 -24.62
CA ALA A 400 -24.41 19.35 -24.04
C ALA A 400 -24.47 17.94 -23.44
N GLU A 401 -23.90 16.94 -24.13
CA GLU A 401 -23.81 15.57 -23.63
C GLU A 401 -22.93 15.49 -22.37
N ILE A 402 -21.79 16.19 -22.36
CA ILE A 402 -20.88 16.23 -21.21
C ILE A 402 -21.56 16.90 -20.01
N ILE A 403 -22.21 18.04 -20.21
CA ILE A 403 -22.92 18.77 -19.15
C ILE A 403 -24.07 17.90 -18.61
N GLY A 404 -24.87 17.29 -19.49
CA GLY A 404 -25.94 16.38 -19.08
C GLY A 404 -25.43 15.18 -18.27
N TYR A 405 -24.28 14.61 -18.66
CA TYR A 405 -23.65 13.51 -17.92
C TYR A 405 -23.12 13.92 -16.52
N TRP A 406 -22.80 15.21 -16.35
CA TRP A 406 -22.40 15.81 -15.08
C TRP A 406 -23.59 16.40 -14.30
N HIS A 407 -24.80 15.85 -14.53
CA HIS A 407 -26.06 16.24 -13.88
C HIS A 407 -26.36 17.74 -14.06
N ASP A 408 -26.27 18.18 -15.32
CA ASP A 408 -26.52 19.53 -15.80
C ASP A 408 -25.60 20.63 -15.21
N GLN A 409 -24.56 20.23 -14.49
CA GLN A 409 -23.54 21.15 -14.00
C GLN A 409 -22.71 21.71 -15.17
N SER A 410 -22.79 23.02 -15.39
CA SER A 410 -22.12 23.71 -16.51
C SER A 410 -20.90 24.53 -16.11
N THR A 411 -20.70 24.76 -14.81
CA THR A 411 -19.53 25.47 -14.27
C THR A 411 -18.59 24.47 -13.59
N PHE A 412 -17.37 24.33 -14.12
CA PHE A 412 -16.42 23.34 -13.62
C PHE A 412 -15.28 24.01 -12.86
N VAL A 413 -14.98 23.51 -11.66
CA VAL A 413 -13.86 23.96 -10.80
C VAL A 413 -13.06 22.78 -10.30
N ALA A 414 -11.78 23.00 -9.99
CA ALA A 414 -10.88 21.94 -9.54
C ALA A 414 -11.47 21.13 -8.36
N GLY A 415 -11.56 19.82 -8.54
CA GLY A 415 -12.07 18.90 -7.52
C GLY A 415 -13.57 18.61 -7.60
N LEU A 416 -14.32 19.30 -8.47
CA LEU A 416 -15.69 18.92 -8.79
C LEU A 416 -15.69 17.51 -9.37
N ALA A 417 -16.57 16.63 -8.87
CA ALA A 417 -16.67 15.26 -9.32
C ALA A 417 -17.93 15.05 -10.16
N GLN A 418 -17.90 14.05 -11.03
CA GLN A 418 -18.96 13.75 -11.99
C GLN A 418 -20.31 13.49 -11.32
N GLU A 419 -20.32 13.02 -10.07
CA GLU A 419 -21.53 12.72 -9.29
C GLU A 419 -21.92 13.83 -8.30
N THR A 420 -21.18 14.95 -8.24
CA THR A 420 -21.36 15.98 -7.19
C THR A 420 -22.80 16.48 -7.13
N CYS A 421 -23.41 16.77 -8.28
CA CYS A 421 -24.78 17.31 -8.34
C CYS A 421 -25.89 16.25 -8.29
N ARG A 422 -25.52 14.96 -8.30
CA ARG A 422 -26.44 13.89 -7.94
C ARG A 422 -26.54 13.79 -6.42
N ASP A 423 -25.43 13.40 -5.79
CA ASP A 423 -25.26 13.37 -4.35
C ASP A 423 -23.81 13.05 -3.94
N PHE A 424 -23.49 13.41 -2.69
CA PHE A 424 -22.17 13.18 -2.13
C PHE A 424 -21.91 11.70 -1.82
N THR A 425 -22.93 10.86 -1.68
CA THR A 425 -22.75 9.44 -1.38
C THR A 425 -22.09 8.72 -2.55
N HIS A 426 -22.62 8.89 -3.77
CA HIS A 426 -22.04 8.32 -4.99
C HIS A 426 -20.71 8.96 -5.36
N THR A 427 -20.57 10.26 -5.08
CA THR A 427 -19.28 10.94 -5.18
C THR A 427 -18.23 10.29 -4.27
N GLY A 428 -18.61 10.01 -3.03
CA GLY A 428 -17.76 9.35 -2.04
C GLY A 428 -17.28 7.97 -2.49
N TYR A 429 -18.12 7.18 -3.15
CA TYR A 429 -17.72 5.88 -3.69
C TYR A 429 -16.58 5.99 -4.70
N GLY A 430 -16.67 6.94 -5.64
CA GLY A 430 -15.59 7.16 -6.62
C GLY A 430 -14.30 7.66 -5.97
N ILE A 431 -14.38 8.61 -5.04
CA ILE A 431 -13.21 9.16 -4.34
C ILE A 431 -12.51 8.10 -3.48
N SER A 432 -13.29 7.25 -2.80
CA SER A 432 -12.78 6.14 -2.00
C SER A 432 -12.03 5.13 -2.89
N ALA A 433 -12.64 4.69 -4.00
CA ALA A 433 -12.00 3.76 -4.93
C ALA A 433 -10.68 4.33 -5.50
N ILE A 434 -10.63 5.63 -5.80
CA ILE A 434 -9.39 6.31 -6.22
C ILE A 434 -8.32 6.22 -5.14
N SER A 435 -8.68 6.49 -3.89
CA SER A 435 -7.76 6.42 -2.76
C SER A 435 -7.24 4.99 -2.55
N HIS A 436 -8.11 3.99 -2.65
CA HIS A 436 -7.77 2.58 -2.41
C HIS A 436 -6.88 1.99 -3.51
N VAL A 437 -7.14 2.32 -4.78
CA VAL A 437 -6.30 1.87 -5.90
C VAL A 437 -4.93 2.52 -5.84
N ALA A 438 -4.85 3.83 -5.53
CA ALA A 438 -3.58 4.52 -5.36
C ALA A 438 -2.76 3.93 -4.19
N GLU A 439 -3.40 3.63 -3.07
CA GLU A 439 -2.74 3.02 -1.93
C GLU A 439 -2.29 1.59 -2.20
N THR A 440 -3.16 0.75 -2.78
CA THR A 440 -2.80 -0.61 -3.21
C THR A 440 -1.61 -0.57 -4.15
N SER A 441 -1.65 0.26 -5.20
CA SER A 441 -0.57 0.34 -6.19
C SER A 441 0.76 0.82 -5.59
N ARG A 442 0.72 1.78 -4.66
CA ARG A 442 1.91 2.20 -3.90
C ARG A 442 2.52 1.04 -3.12
N ILE A 443 1.70 0.24 -2.43
CA ILE A 443 2.18 -0.95 -1.72
C ILE A 443 2.85 -1.95 -2.70
N GLN A 444 2.34 -2.02 -3.93
CA GLN A 444 2.92 -2.83 -5.01
C GLN A 444 4.18 -2.21 -5.66
N GLY A 445 4.69 -1.09 -5.15
CA GLY A 445 5.86 -0.39 -5.68
C GLY A 445 5.56 0.49 -6.90
N GLN A 446 4.30 0.67 -7.29
CA GLN A 446 3.89 1.58 -8.35
C GLN A 446 3.23 2.84 -7.77
N ASP A 447 3.99 3.94 -7.73
CA ASP A 447 3.44 5.22 -7.30
C ASP A 447 2.53 5.83 -8.38
N LEU A 448 1.23 5.94 -8.07
CA LEU A 448 0.23 6.57 -8.93
C LEU A 448 -0.11 8.01 -8.51
N TYR A 449 0.39 8.48 -7.37
CA TYR A 449 0.08 9.82 -6.85
C TYR A 449 0.52 10.96 -7.80
N PRO A 450 1.58 10.86 -8.61
CA PRO A 450 1.88 11.88 -9.61
C PRO A 450 0.76 12.06 -10.66
N GLN A 451 -0.01 11.00 -10.97
CA GLN A 451 -1.09 11.02 -11.94
C GLN A 451 -2.46 11.34 -11.33
N VAL A 452 -2.71 10.93 -10.08
CA VAL A 452 -4.05 11.04 -9.45
C VAL A 452 -4.10 11.98 -8.25
N GLY A 453 -2.96 12.29 -7.64
CA GLY A 453 -2.87 12.94 -6.33
C GLY A 453 -3.41 14.36 -6.31
N GLU A 454 -3.15 15.16 -7.36
CA GLU A 454 -3.70 16.51 -7.47
C GLU A 454 -5.23 16.50 -7.53
N ARG A 455 -5.80 15.64 -8.38
CA ARG A 455 -7.26 15.45 -8.50
C ARG A 455 -7.85 15.03 -7.16
N LEU A 456 -7.27 14.01 -6.55
CA LEU A 456 -7.75 13.47 -5.28
C LEU A 456 -7.69 14.52 -4.17
N ARG A 457 -6.60 15.30 -4.08
CA ARG A 457 -6.47 16.40 -3.12
C ARG A 457 -7.56 17.44 -3.28
N HIS A 458 -7.80 17.88 -4.52
CA HIS A 458 -8.84 18.86 -4.81
C HIS A 458 -10.25 18.32 -4.53
N ALA A 459 -10.54 17.08 -4.93
CA ALA A 459 -11.85 16.47 -4.69
C ALA A 459 -12.13 16.27 -3.20
N LEU A 460 -11.16 15.77 -2.43
CA LEU A 460 -11.29 15.63 -0.98
C LEU A 460 -11.50 17.00 -0.32
N GLY A 461 -10.74 18.02 -0.70
CA GLY A 461 -10.88 19.36 -0.14
C GLY A 461 -12.24 20.00 -0.46
N PHE A 462 -12.68 19.89 -1.73
CA PHE A 462 -13.96 20.42 -2.21
C PHE A 462 -15.14 19.77 -1.48
N HIS A 463 -15.21 18.45 -1.47
CA HIS A 463 -16.36 17.75 -0.88
C HIS A 463 -16.34 17.84 0.64
N SER A 464 -15.17 17.87 1.29
CA SER A 464 -15.08 18.08 2.74
C SER A 464 -15.60 19.44 3.15
N ARG A 465 -15.25 20.51 2.41
CA ARG A 465 -15.72 21.89 2.64
C ARG A 465 -17.25 21.95 2.74
N TYR A 466 -17.94 21.43 1.73
CA TYR A 466 -19.40 21.48 1.67
C TYR A 466 -20.06 20.47 2.61
N GLN A 467 -19.42 19.31 2.86
CA GLN A 467 -19.91 18.33 3.84
C GLN A 467 -19.87 18.91 5.27
N LEU A 468 -18.91 19.78 5.57
CA LEU A 468 -18.77 20.49 6.85
C LEU A 468 -19.77 21.63 7.05
N GLY A 469 -20.64 21.90 6.07
CA GLY A 469 -21.77 22.81 6.25
C GLY A 469 -21.73 24.07 5.41
N GLU A 470 -20.67 24.32 4.65
CA GLU A 470 -20.61 25.52 3.80
C GLU A 470 -21.76 25.56 2.79
N ALA A 471 -22.31 26.75 2.58
CA ALA A 471 -23.41 26.96 1.64
C ALA A 471 -22.89 26.88 0.20
N PRO A 472 -23.49 26.05 -0.68
CA PRO A 472 -23.11 26.03 -2.08
C PRO A 472 -23.50 27.37 -2.75
N PRO A 473 -22.64 27.92 -3.61
CA PRO A 473 -23.02 29.05 -4.46
C PRO A 473 -24.06 28.63 -5.50
N SER A 474 -24.82 29.59 -6.05
CA SER A 474 -25.91 29.32 -7.00
C SER A 474 -25.47 28.61 -8.28
N TRP A 475 -24.20 28.73 -8.68
CA TRP A 475 -23.66 28.04 -9.86
C TRP A 475 -23.35 26.56 -9.61
N LEU A 476 -23.27 26.13 -8.34
CA LEU A 476 -22.95 24.75 -7.96
C LEU A 476 -24.25 24.00 -7.69
N CYS A 477 -24.63 23.12 -8.62
CA CYS A 477 -25.83 22.27 -8.50
C CYS A 477 -27.08 23.11 -8.17
N ASP A 478 -27.24 24.23 -8.88
CA ASP A 478 -28.31 25.21 -8.68
C ASP A 478 -28.42 25.75 -7.23
N GLY A 479 -27.32 25.79 -6.50
CA GLY A 479 -27.27 26.26 -5.11
C GLY A 479 -27.78 25.23 -4.10
N SER A 480 -27.88 23.95 -4.47
CA SER A 480 -28.32 22.87 -3.56
C SER A 480 -27.44 21.64 -3.68
N LEU A 481 -27.05 21.05 -2.53
CA LEU A 481 -26.23 19.84 -2.49
C LEU A 481 -26.88 18.77 -1.62
N THR A 482 -27.02 17.57 -2.18
CA THR A 482 -27.38 16.37 -1.41
C THR A 482 -26.13 15.83 -0.72
N ARG A 483 -25.93 16.22 0.54
CA ARG A 483 -24.80 15.77 1.38
C ARG A 483 -24.94 14.29 1.79
N GLY A 484 -23.84 13.70 2.27
CA GLY A 484 -23.79 12.27 2.60
C GLY A 484 -22.48 11.58 2.22
N LEU A 485 -21.35 12.31 2.25
CA LEU A 485 -20.06 11.84 1.71
C LEU A 485 -19.57 10.51 2.30
N GLY A 486 -20.01 10.19 3.51
CA GLY A 486 -19.57 9.00 4.24
C GLY A 486 -18.13 9.09 4.74
N PRO A 487 -17.60 8.01 5.31
CA PRO A 487 -16.27 7.97 5.92
C PRO A 487 -15.18 7.63 4.89
N ILE A 488 -15.05 8.41 3.83
CA ILE A 488 -14.19 8.09 2.67
C ILE A 488 -12.85 8.82 2.67
N THR A 489 -12.62 9.70 3.65
CA THR A 489 -11.52 10.67 3.61
C THR A 489 -10.21 10.12 4.14
N GLU A 490 -10.25 9.07 4.97
CA GLU A 490 -9.14 8.62 5.78
C GLU A 490 -7.93 8.18 4.94
N VAL A 491 -8.11 7.26 3.99
CA VAL A 491 -6.99 6.75 3.16
C VAL A 491 -6.32 7.88 2.37
N GLY A 492 -7.12 8.65 1.63
CA GLY A 492 -6.62 9.75 0.80
C GLY A 492 -5.99 10.89 1.60
N TYR A 493 -6.55 11.23 2.77
CA TYR A 493 -5.98 12.25 3.66
C TYR A 493 -4.61 11.83 4.20
N ASN A 494 -4.49 10.61 4.74
CA ASN A 494 -3.21 10.14 5.29
C ASN A 494 -2.13 10.04 4.20
N ALA A 495 -2.50 9.62 2.99
CA ALA A 495 -1.59 9.62 1.86
C ALA A 495 -1.12 11.03 1.46
N LEU A 496 -2.05 11.94 1.20
CA LEU A 496 -1.73 13.25 0.60
C LEU A 496 -1.19 14.24 1.63
N ALA A 497 -1.77 14.29 2.83
CA ALA A 497 -1.37 15.21 3.86
C ALA A 497 -0.19 14.67 4.69
N ASN A 498 -0.36 13.49 5.28
CA ASN A 498 0.63 13.00 6.25
C ASN A 498 1.89 12.46 5.56
N ARG A 499 1.76 11.68 4.47
CA ARG A 499 2.91 11.11 3.76
C ARG A 499 3.50 12.06 2.72
N LEU A 500 2.67 12.80 1.97
CA LEU A 500 3.12 13.69 0.89
C LEU A 500 3.18 15.18 1.28
N GLY A 501 2.83 15.54 2.52
CA GLY A 501 3.06 16.89 3.07
C GLY A 501 2.10 17.98 2.57
N ASN A 502 0.95 17.63 2.00
CA ASN A 502 -0.01 18.62 1.51
C ASN A 502 -0.89 19.18 2.65
N ALA A 503 -1.06 20.50 2.71
CA ALA A 503 -2.04 21.11 3.61
C ALA A 503 -3.48 20.83 3.11
N MET A 504 -4.30 20.19 3.95
CA MET A 504 -5.67 19.77 3.60
C MET A 504 -6.67 20.04 4.74
N THR A 505 -6.76 21.29 5.21
CA THR A 505 -7.49 21.66 6.45
C THR A 505 -8.95 21.18 6.52
N ASN A 506 -9.74 21.34 5.45
CA ASN A 506 -11.14 20.90 5.46
C ASN A 506 -11.23 19.37 5.52
N THR A 507 -10.39 18.66 4.75
CA THR A 507 -10.34 17.21 4.77
C THR A 507 -9.89 16.70 6.13
N GLN A 508 -8.81 17.25 6.69
CA GLN A 508 -8.35 16.92 8.05
C GLN A 508 -9.46 17.08 9.08
N THR A 509 -10.17 18.22 9.05
CA THR A 509 -11.25 18.52 10.00
C THR A 509 -12.36 17.47 9.88
N LEU A 510 -12.80 17.16 8.66
CA LEU A 510 -13.83 16.16 8.43
C LEU A 510 -13.37 14.75 8.83
N THR A 511 -12.16 14.34 8.43
CA THR A 511 -11.58 13.03 8.79
C THR A 511 -11.56 12.86 10.30
N VAL A 512 -11.00 13.81 11.04
CA VAL A 512 -10.90 13.72 12.51
C VAL A 512 -12.28 13.71 13.17
N GLN A 513 -13.25 14.50 12.69
CA GLN A 513 -14.63 14.48 13.21
C GLN A 513 -15.34 13.15 12.97
N GLN A 514 -14.96 12.40 11.93
CA GLN A 514 -15.56 11.12 11.58
C GLN A 514 -14.89 9.92 12.27
N ARG A 515 -13.75 10.11 12.96
CA ARG A 515 -13.06 9.03 13.67
C ARG A 515 -13.80 8.63 14.98
N PRO A 516 -13.92 7.33 15.32
CA PRO A 516 -13.58 6.20 14.49
C PRO A 516 -14.64 5.91 13.42
N ALA A 517 -14.19 5.74 12.18
CA ALA A 517 -15.01 5.34 11.06
C ALA A 517 -15.19 3.80 11.03
N GLY A 518 -16.45 3.37 11.03
CA GLY A 518 -16.83 1.97 10.87
C GLY A 518 -16.83 1.51 9.41
N SER A 519 -17.90 0.83 8.99
CA SER A 519 -18.12 0.45 7.58
C SER A 519 -19.32 1.18 7.00
N ASN A 520 -19.29 1.46 5.69
CA ASN A 520 -20.47 1.89 4.94
C ASN A 520 -21.38 0.72 4.52
N ASN A 521 -21.08 -0.49 5.01
CA ASN A 521 -21.71 -1.76 4.62
C ASN A 521 -21.54 -2.13 3.14
N LEU A 522 -20.69 -1.44 2.38
CA LEU A 522 -20.43 -1.71 0.95
C LEU A 522 -19.01 -2.22 0.68
N PHE A 523 -18.01 -1.36 0.86
CA PHE A 523 -16.60 -1.68 0.58
C PHE A 523 -15.58 -0.81 1.35
N VAL A 524 -16.06 0.27 1.99
CA VAL A 524 -15.32 1.08 2.95
C VAL A 524 -15.52 0.45 4.32
N ALA A 525 -14.43 0.09 4.98
CA ALA A 525 -14.48 -0.62 6.25
C ALA A 525 -13.18 -0.40 7.04
N TRP A 526 -13.33 0.10 8.28
CA TRP A 526 -12.27 0.14 9.29
C TRP A 526 -11.06 1.00 8.91
N GLU A 527 -11.25 2.03 8.09
CA GLU A 527 -10.15 2.84 7.59
C GLU A 527 -9.47 3.65 8.69
N THR A 528 -10.20 4.13 9.71
CA THR A 528 -9.55 4.73 10.89
C THR A 528 -8.64 3.74 11.59
N LEU A 529 -9.04 2.46 11.68
CA LEU A 529 -8.20 1.43 12.28
C LEU A 529 -6.95 1.18 11.45
N THR A 530 -7.06 1.12 10.13
CA THR A 530 -5.97 0.67 9.25
C THR A 530 -5.03 1.80 8.79
N HIS A 531 -5.55 3.02 8.60
CA HIS A 531 -4.85 4.12 7.93
C HIS A 531 -4.62 5.37 8.76
N ALA A 532 -5.36 5.59 9.85
CA ALA A 532 -5.19 6.80 10.66
C ALA A 532 -3.73 6.95 11.09
N ASP A 533 -3.11 8.05 10.68
CA ASP A 533 -1.72 8.45 10.95
C ASP A 533 -0.69 7.34 10.70
N ASN A 534 -1.02 6.41 9.80
CA ASN A 534 -0.18 5.29 9.39
C ASN A 534 0.62 5.68 8.14
N LEU A 535 1.94 5.78 8.28
CA LEU A 535 2.84 6.26 7.21
C LEU A 535 3.41 5.12 6.35
N ASN A 536 3.24 3.87 6.76
CA ASN A 536 3.81 2.69 6.10
C ASN A 536 3.16 2.42 4.74
#